data_AF-A0A0S2HUY8-F1
#
_entry.id   AF-A0A0S2HUY8-F1
#
_cell.length_a   1.000
_cell.length_b   1.000
_cell.length_c   1.000
_cell.angle_alpha   90.00
_cell.angle_beta   90.00
_cell.angle_gamma   90.00
#
_symmetry.space_group_name_H-M   'P 1'
#
loop_
_entity.id
_entity.type
_entity.pdbx_description
1 polymer ?
#
loop_
_entity_poly.entity_id
_entity_poly.type
_entity_poly.pdbx_seq_one_letter_code
_entity_poly.pdbx_strand_id
1 'polypeptide(L)'
;MDYSTGTELWKYQWDFIHNPEGGWHIFEDVEEGALITDESEILEILDEIKEGYENGEDEVSFNYGTEYLYNSSVDIGGDEPIKMQINLDHYQQETRINPANGEPYPKDYIYQQSGNYTALSFEGIGSGGTNVVEIIVEEDKYDMLHQFLYGEERFDHVFLSDVQWYSQFDTIIGCNGSACCCIACKYILSQYSGYNAPQNTDNNVAVLKFENDYTQLLPTVKFTSKLAYLVEQLNQGNPVVVGVHYARTDPPYNANSATRHFLVIVGMGYDETNRQNYFRYYEVGTNPQYELSRGKNELNKLYLDQENKFISGYRFYDNRYYTITEIRKNE
;
A
#
# COMPACT_ATOMS: atom_id res chain seq x y z
N MET A 1 -51.64 -30.68 42.10
CA MET A 1 -51.27 -30.26 40.74
C MET A 1 -50.52 -31.42 40.12
N ASP A 2 -50.98 -31.84 38.96
CA ASP A 2 -50.53 -33.00 38.20
C ASP A 2 -49.31 -32.59 37.35
N TYR A 3 -48.22 -33.35 37.43
CA TYR A 3 -46.93 -33.05 36.75
C TYR A 3 -46.72 -33.93 35.51
N SER A 4 -47.79 -34.40 34.87
CA SER A 4 -47.70 -35.38 33.77
C SER A 4 -47.46 -34.82 32.36
N THR A 5 -47.20 -33.51 32.20
CA THR A 5 -47.01 -32.90 30.86
C THR A 5 -45.80 -31.94 30.73
N GLY A 6 -44.82 -31.99 31.64
CA GLY A 6 -43.62 -31.16 31.52
C GLY A 6 -42.58 -31.77 30.59
N THR A 7 -42.36 -31.16 29.42
CA THR A 7 -41.18 -31.42 28.58
C THR A 7 -39.91 -31.10 29.36
N GLU A 8 -38.90 -31.96 29.21
CA GLU A 8 -37.60 -31.91 29.91
C GLU A 8 -37.12 -30.48 30.21
N LEU A 9 -36.93 -30.20 31.49
CA LEU A 9 -36.14 -29.04 31.92
C LEU A 9 -34.71 -29.30 31.50
N TRP A 10 -34.22 -28.50 30.57
CA TRP A 10 -32.83 -28.52 30.19
C TRP A 10 -32.00 -28.12 31.40
N LYS A 11 -30.86 -28.81 31.61
CA LYS A 11 -29.97 -28.66 32.78
C LYS A 11 -29.72 -27.20 33.18
N TYR A 12 -29.63 -26.28 32.21
CA TYR A 12 -29.41 -24.85 32.41
C TYR A 12 -30.54 -24.10 33.16
N GLN A 13 -31.78 -24.57 33.11
CA GLN A 13 -32.89 -23.93 33.83
C GLN A 13 -32.94 -24.33 35.30
N TRP A 14 -32.35 -25.47 35.66
CA TRP A 14 -32.28 -25.94 37.03
C TRP A 14 -31.24 -25.16 37.85
N ASP A 15 -30.09 -24.85 37.24
CA ASP A 15 -28.99 -24.15 37.91
C ASP A 15 -29.35 -22.70 38.27
N PHE A 16 -30.13 -22.01 37.44
CA PHE A 16 -30.60 -20.64 37.70
C PHE A 16 -31.59 -20.51 38.86
N ILE A 17 -32.36 -21.56 39.15
CA ILE A 17 -33.38 -21.54 40.22
C ILE A 17 -32.76 -21.81 41.59
N HIS A 18 -31.56 -22.40 41.65
CA HIS A 18 -30.93 -22.83 42.90
C HIS A 18 -29.69 -22.02 43.30
N ASN A 19 -29.14 -21.19 42.42
CA ASN A 19 -28.07 -20.26 42.78
C ASN A 19 -28.16 -18.92 42.01
N PRO A 20 -29.07 -18.00 42.38
CA PRO A 20 -29.24 -16.73 41.69
C PRO A 20 -28.05 -15.77 41.83
N GLU A 21 -27.09 -16.08 42.72
CA GLU A 21 -25.84 -15.32 42.91
C GLU A 21 -24.62 -16.03 42.28
N GLY A 22 -24.80 -17.20 41.66
CA GLY A 22 -23.72 -18.02 41.08
C GLY A 22 -23.35 -17.68 39.62
N GLY A 23 -23.88 -16.60 39.06
CA GLY A 23 -23.70 -16.24 37.65
C GLY A 23 -22.30 -15.76 37.24
N TRP A 24 -21.32 -15.77 38.14
CA TRP A 24 -19.99 -15.18 37.92
C TRP A 24 -18.83 -16.19 37.96
N HIS A 25 -19.09 -17.49 38.12
CA HIS A 25 -18.03 -18.51 38.26
C HIS A 25 -18.31 -19.81 37.49
N ILE A 26 -18.72 -19.72 36.23
CA ILE A 26 -18.80 -20.89 35.33
C ILE A 26 -18.03 -20.61 34.04
N PHE A 27 -16.78 -20.18 34.16
CA PHE A 27 -15.75 -20.28 33.12
C PHE A 27 -14.37 -20.43 33.79
N GLU A 28 -14.25 -21.41 34.69
CA GLU A 28 -12.94 -21.95 35.07
C GLU A 28 -12.87 -23.39 34.56
N ASP A 29 -12.85 -23.54 33.23
CA ASP A 29 -12.03 -24.56 32.59
C ASP A 29 -10.89 -23.78 31.93
N VAL A 30 -9.83 -23.60 32.72
CA VAL A 30 -8.57 -22.96 32.35
C VAL A 30 -7.81 -23.92 31.43
N GLU A 31 -8.02 -23.77 30.14
CA GLU A 31 -7.06 -24.22 29.12
C GLU A 31 -6.24 -22.97 28.75
N GLU A 32 -5.04 -22.91 29.34
CA GLU A 32 -4.05 -21.84 29.16
C GLU A 32 -3.75 -21.67 27.67
N GLY A 33 -4.03 -20.49 27.12
CA GLY A 33 -3.75 -20.27 25.72
C GLY A 33 -4.05 -18.89 25.19
N ALA A 34 -4.89 -18.06 25.82
CA ALA A 34 -4.78 -16.61 25.61
C ALA A 34 -5.35 -15.88 26.81
N LEU A 35 -4.60 -14.90 27.30
CA LEU A 35 -5.11 -13.94 28.26
C LEU A 35 -5.85 -12.85 27.47
N ILE A 36 -7.07 -12.53 27.91
CA ILE A 36 -7.66 -11.24 27.56
C ILE A 36 -6.71 -10.19 28.13
N THR A 37 -5.99 -9.50 27.27
CA THR A 37 -4.93 -8.56 27.67
C THR A 37 -5.44 -7.11 27.66
N ASP A 38 -4.73 -6.25 28.38
CA ASP A 38 -4.91 -4.81 28.28
C ASP A 38 -4.55 -4.32 26.86
N GLU A 39 -5.31 -3.35 26.37
CA GLU A 39 -5.04 -2.73 25.07
C GLU A 39 -3.62 -2.18 24.99
N SER A 40 -3.09 -1.67 26.12
CA SER A 40 -1.74 -1.10 26.15
C SER A 40 -0.64 -2.11 25.80
N GLU A 41 -0.81 -3.39 26.13
CA GLU A 41 0.19 -4.42 25.80
C GLU A 41 0.22 -4.71 24.29
N ILE A 42 -0.95 -4.68 23.64
CA ILE A 42 -1.03 -4.79 22.19
C ILE A 42 -0.41 -3.56 21.53
N LEU A 43 -0.80 -2.36 21.98
CA LEU A 43 -0.31 -1.11 21.40
C LEU A 43 1.22 -0.98 21.53
N GLU A 44 1.83 -1.44 22.63
CA GLU A 44 3.28 -1.44 22.79
C GLU A 44 3.99 -2.23 21.67
N ILE A 45 3.48 -3.41 21.31
CA ILE A 45 4.03 -4.21 20.21
C ILE A 45 3.84 -3.50 18.87
N LEU A 46 2.64 -2.94 18.62
CA LEU A 46 2.37 -2.26 17.36
C LEU A 46 3.23 -1.00 17.20
N ASP A 47 3.40 -0.23 18.28
CA ASP A 47 4.20 0.99 18.29
C ASP A 47 5.68 0.66 18.06
N GLU A 48 6.23 -0.41 18.66
CA GLU A 48 7.60 -0.85 18.39
C GLU A 48 7.83 -1.23 16.92
N ILE A 49 6.89 -1.97 16.32
CA ILE A 49 6.96 -2.32 14.88
C ILE A 49 6.89 -1.06 14.01
N LYS A 50 5.97 -0.16 14.34
CA LYS A 50 5.77 1.10 13.64
C LYS A 50 7.00 1.99 13.73
N GLU A 51 7.53 2.22 14.92
CA GLU A 51 8.73 3.03 15.13
C GLU A 51 9.95 2.42 14.42
N GLY A 52 10.13 1.10 14.50
CA GLY A 52 11.17 0.39 13.77
C GLY A 52 11.05 0.57 12.25
N TYR A 53 9.83 0.48 11.71
CA TYR A 53 9.58 0.75 10.29
C TYR A 53 9.87 2.21 9.93
N GLU A 54 9.34 3.17 10.69
CA GLU A 54 9.53 4.62 10.45
C GLU A 54 11.00 5.04 10.51
N ASN A 55 11.80 4.39 11.36
CA ASN A 55 13.23 4.62 11.51
C ASN A 55 14.09 3.85 10.49
N GLY A 56 13.49 2.98 9.67
CA GLY A 56 14.21 2.15 8.71
C GLY A 56 15.10 1.10 9.37
N GLU A 57 14.67 0.55 10.49
CA GLU A 57 15.40 -0.47 11.24
C GLU A 57 15.27 -1.84 10.58
N ASP A 58 16.39 -2.57 10.49
CA ASP A 58 16.41 -3.93 9.94
C ASP A 58 15.91 -5.00 10.94
N GLU A 59 15.82 -4.66 12.23
CA GLU A 59 15.51 -5.56 13.34
C GLU A 59 14.83 -4.82 14.50
N VAL A 60 13.67 -5.31 14.95
CA VAL A 60 13.04 -4.96 16.24
C VAL A 60 12.90 -6.21 17.10
N SER A 61 12.89 -6.07 18.43
CA SER A 61 12.87 -7.19 19.35
C SER A 61 11.81 -7.11 20.46
N PHE A 62 11.26 -8.28 20.80
CA PHE A 62 10.19 -8.44 21.77
C PHE A 62 10.57 -9.48 22.82
N ASN A 63 10.17 -9.23 24.06
CA ASN A 63 10.39 -10.14 25.18
C ASN A 63 9.12 -10.23 26.03
N TYR A 64 8.16 -11.04 25.55
CA TYR A 64 6.91 -11.29 26.23
C TYR A 64 6.88 -12.71 26.78
N GLY A 65 6.36 -12.87 27.99
CA GLY A 65 6.21 -14.18 28.64
C GLY A 65 4.99 -14.98 28.17
N THR A 66 4.21 -14.45 27.23
CA THR A 66 2.94 -14.99 26.75
C THR A 66 2.98 -15.28 25.25
N GLU A 67 2.39 -16.40 24.84
CA GLU A 67 2.32 -16.82 23.43
C GLU A 67 1.16 -16.14 22.68
N TYR A 68 0.12 -15.71 23.39
CA TYR A 68 -1.06 -15.12 22.80
C TYR A 68 -1.58 -13.94 23.61
N LEU A 69 -1.80 -12.83 22.92
CA LEU A 69 -2.43 -11.63 23.42
C LEU A 69 -3.72 -11.42 22.63
N TYR A 70 -4.86 -11.29 23.32
CA TYR A 70 -6.13 -11.01 22.65
C TYR A 70 -6.84 -9.84 23.33
N ASN A 71 -7.34 -8.90 22.53
CA ASN A 71 -8.21 -7.84 22.99
C ASN A 71 -9.36 -7.62 21.99
N SER A 72 -10.57 -7.46 22.50
CA SER A 72 -11.77 -7.25 21.68
C SER A 72 -12.01 -5.80 21.27
N SER A 73 -11.18 -4.86 21.71
CA SER A 73 -11.34 -3.42 21.52
C SER A 73 -9.98 -2.72 21.57
N VAL A 74 -9.32 -2.63 20.42
CA VAL A 74 -8.05 -1.89 20.23
C VAL A 74 -8.32 -0.68 19.33
N ASP A 75 -8.00 0.51 19.81
CA ASP A 75 -8.09 1.77 19.06
C ASP A 75 -6.76 2.08 18.37
N ILE A 76 -6.69 1.76 17.08
CA ILE A 76 -5.58 2.10 16.19
C ILE A 76 -5.95 3.25 15.22
N GLY A 77 -6.97 4.03 15.56
CA GLY A 77 -7.55 5.04 14.70
C GLY A 77 -8.62 4.48 13.76
N GLY A 78 -9.73 5.21 13.63
CA GLY A 78 -10.91 4.80 12.86
C GLY A 78 -12.21 5.29 13.53
N ASP A 79 -13.35 4.91 12.96
CA ASP A 79 -14.67 5.21 13.55
C ASP A 79 -15.01 4.29 14.73
N GLU A 80 -14.49 3.06 14.73
CA GLU A 80 -14.74 2.03 15.74
C GLU A 80 -13.46 1.24 16.07
N PRO A 81 -13.24 0.87 17.36
CA PRO A 81 -12.13 0.01 17.76
C PRO A 81 -12.28 -1.39 17.17
N ILE A 82 -11.15 -2.08 16.97
CA ILE A 82 -11.10 -3.38 16.30
C ILE A 82 -10.72 -4.52 17.24
N LYS A 83 -11.12 -5.75 16.91
CA LYS A 83 -10.64 -6.95 17.60
C LYS A 83 -9.26 -7.31 17.07
N MET A 84 -8.35 -7.65 17.97
CA MET A 84 -6.99 -8.00 17.61
C MET A 84 -6.46 -9.16 18.47
N GLN A 85 -5.73 -10.05 17.81
CA GLN A 85 -4.92 -11.08 18.46
C GLN A 85 -3.47 -10.96 17.98
N ILE A 86 -2.51 -11.03 18.89
CA ILE A 86 -1.09 -11.18 18.56
C ILE A 86 -0.63 -12.55 19.03
N ASN A 87 -0.10 -13.35 18.09
CA ASN A 87 0.60 -14.60 18.39
C ASN A 87 2.10 -14.32 18.42
N LEU A 88 2.76 -14.82 19.45
CA LEU A 88 4.20 -14.73 19.66
C LEU A 88 4.72 -16.15 19.83
N ASP A 89 5.44 -16.69 18.85
CA ASP A 89 6.06 -18.01 18.97
C ASP A 89 7.26 -17.91 19.92
N HIS A 90 7.01 -18.19 21.21
CA HIS A 90 7.98 -17.96 22.27
C HIS A 90 8.42 -19.26 22.95
N TYR A 91 9.42 -19.94 22.38
CA TYR A 91 10.23 -20.91 23.13
C TYR A 91 11.38 -20.20 23.88
N GLN A 92 11.03 -19.43 24.92
CA GLN A 92 11.96 -18.87 25.93
C GLN A 92 13.10 -17.95 25.42
N GLN A 93 12.95 -17.26 24.28
CA GLN A 93 14.00 -16.39 23.71
C GLN A 93 13.42 -15.10 23.10
N GLU A 94 14.17 -14.00 23.25
CA GLU A 94 13.93 -12.73 22.54
C GLU A 94 13.52 -12.96 21.08
N THR A 95 12.31 -12.52 20.75
CA THR A 95 11.72 -12.66 19.41
C THR A 95 12.14 -11.46 18.59
N ARG A 96 12.65 -11.68 17.39
CA ARG A 96 13.22 -10.62 16.54
C ARG A 96 12.68 -10.72 15.13
N ILE A 97 12.28 -9.60 14.56
CA ILE A 97 11.71 -9.52 13.21
C ILE A 97 12.27 -8.32 12.48
N ASN A 98 12.16 -8.32 11.16
CA ASN A 98 12.30 -7.09 10.37
C ASN A 98 10.92 -6.43 10.25
N PRO A 99 10.73 -5.18 10.72
CA PRO A 99 9.42 -4.53 10.75
C PRO A 99 8.81 -4.27 9.35
N ALA A 100 9.63 -4.20 8.30
CA ALA A 100 9.19 -4.00 6.92
C ALA A 100 8.76 -5.29 6.19
N ASN A 101 9.04 -6.47 6.76
CA ASN A 101 8.82 -7.77 6.09
C ASN A 101 7.55 -8.49 6.55
N GLY A 102 6.54 -7.76 7.01
CA GLY A 102 5.25 -8.35 7.36
C GLY A 102 4.49 -8.79 6.12
N GLU A 103 4.01 -10.04 6.09
CA GLU A 103 3.27 -10.64 4.97
C GLU A 103 1.84 -11.02 5.38
N PRO A 104 0.84 -10.96 4.50
CA PRO A 104 -0.53 -11.29 4.85
C PRO A 104 -0.71 -12.80 4.87
N TYR A 105 -1.52 -13.29 5.79
CA TYR A 105 -1.95 -14.67 5.77
C TYR A 105 -3.41 -14.81 6.20
N PRO A 106 -4.29 -15.41 5.38
CA PRO A 106 -5.68 -15.67 5.77
C PRO A 106 -5.75 -16.57 7.01
N LYS A 107 -6.67 -16.25 7.93
CA LYS A 107 -6.96 -17.06 9.12
C LYS A 107 -8.46 -17.23 9.26
N ASP A 108 -8.88 -18.43 9.64
CA ASP A 108 -10.30 -18.77 9.80
C ASP A 108 -10.80 -18.61 11.24
N TYR A 109 -9.91 -18.21 12.16
CA TYR A 109 -10.22 -18.02 13.56
C TYR A 109 -9.23 -17.07 14.26
N ILE A 110 -9.73 -16.44 15.31
CA ILE A 110 -8.96 -15.89 16.44
C ILE A 110 -9.55 -16.48 17.73
N TYR A 111 -9.07 -16.05 18.89
CA TYR A 111 -9.44 -16.52 20.23
C TYR A 111 -10.91 -16.94 20.35
N GLN A 112 -11.12 -18.26 20.37
CA GLN A 112 -12.41 -18.93 20.51
C GLN A 112 -13.51 -18.46 19.51
N GLN A 113 -13.13 -17.79 18.42
CA GLN A 113 -14.04 -17.18 17.44
C GLN A 113 -13.63 -17.57 16.03
N SER A 114 -14.51 -18.26 15.32
CA SER A 114 -14.38 -18.46 13.86
C SER A 114 -14.83 -17.23 13.09
N GLY A 115 -14.26 -17.01 11.92
CA GLY A 115 -14.56 -15.85 11.07
C GLY A 115 -13.54 -15.69 9.96
N ASN A 116 -13.65 -14.62 9.19
CA ASN A 116 -12.64 -14.26 8.20
C ASN A 116 -11.68 -13.25 8.81
N TYR A 117 -10.44 -13.68 9.02
CA TYR A 117 -9.40 -12.86 9.59
C TYR A 117 -8.19 -12.82 8.66
N THR A 118 -7.37 -11.79 8.80
CA THR A 118 -6.07 -11.69 8.13
C THR A 118 -5.00 -11.43 9.17
N ALA A 119 -3.96 -12.26 9.14
CA ALA A 119 -2.75 -12.07 9.91
C ALA A 119 -1.74 -11.24 9.12
N LEU A 120 -1.05 -10.33 9.77
CA LEU A 120 0.26 -9.82 9.36
C LEU A 120 1.32 -10.68 10.05
N SER A 121 1.96 -11.56 9.30
CA SER A 121 2.93 -12.55 9.77
C SER A 121 4.36 -12.09 9.48
N PHE A 122 5.22 -12.24 10.48
CA PHE A 122 6.63 -11.88 10.38
C PHE A 122 7.52 -13.08 10.61
N GLU A 123 8.44 -13.34 9.66
CA GLU A 123 9.49 -14.32 9.83
C GLU A 123 10.49 -13.86 10.90
N GLY A 124 10.86 -14.77 11.81
CA GLY A 124 11.85 -14.47 12.85
C GLY A 124 13.27 -14.41 12.30
N ILE A 125 14.04 -13.40 12.70
CA ILE A 125 15.45 -13.29 12.37
C ILE A 125 16.23 -14.43 13.03
N GLY A 126 16.80 -15.30 12.20
CA GLY A 126 17.51 -16.50 12.65
C GLY A 126 16.61 -17.70 12.97
N SER A 127 15.30 -17.61 12.69
CA SER A 127 14.33 -18.70 12.88
C SER A 127 14.36 -19.76 11.78
N GLY A 128 14.99 -19.45 10.63
CA GLY A 128 15.08 -20.35 9.48
C GLY A 128 13.77 -20.48 8.69
N GLY A 129 13.03 -19.39 8.46
CA GLY A 129 11.78 -19.42 7.71
C GLY A 129 10.51 -19.49 8.56
N THR A 130 10.61 -19.37 9.90
CA THR A 130 9.46 -19.57 10.78
C THR A 130 8.82 -18.23 11.14
N ASN A 131 7.50 -18.13 11.02
CA ASN A 131 6.76 -16.97 11.49
C ASN A 131 6.76 -16.95 13.02
N VAL A 132 7.24 -15.87 13.62
CA VAL A 132 7.37 -15.75 15.09
C VAL A 132 6.46 -14.67 15.69
N VAL A 133 5.97 -13.74 14.86
CA VAL A 133 4.93 -12.77 15.24
C VAL A 133 3.80 -12.84 14.21
N GLU A 134 2.56 -12.95 14.67
CA GLU A 134 1.37 -12.80 13.82
C GLU A 134 0.39 -11.82 14.47
N ILE A 135 0.07 -10.72 13.79
CA ILE A 135 -0.95 -9.75 14.23
C ILE A 135 -2.22 -10.00 13.43
N ILE A 136 -3.29 -10.45 14.08
CA ILE A 136 -4.50 -10.94 13.45
C ILE A 136 -5.67 -10.00 13.73
N VAL A 137 -6.33 -9.56 12.66
CA VAL A 137 -7.51 -8.69 12.68
C VAL A 137 -8.59 -9.22 11.73
N GLU A 138 -9.80 -8.70 11.83
CA GLU A 138 -10.89 -8.99 10.87
C GLU A 138 -10.45 -8.61 9.44
N GLU A 139 -10.83 -9.42 8.44
CA GLU A 139 -10.40 -9.25 7.04
C GLU A 139 -10.69 -7.84 6.50
N ASP A 140 -11.84 -7.28 6.83
CA ASP A 140 -12.26 -5.93 6.42
C ASP A 140 -11.58 -4.79 7.21
N LYS A 141 -10.81 -5.13 8.26
CA LYS A 141 -10.04 -4.19 9.11
C LYS A 141 -8.55 -4.25 8.85
N TYR A 142 -8.08 -5.17 8.01
CA TYR A 142 -6.65 -5.34 7.72
C TYR A 142 -5.99 -4.06 7.21
N ASP A 143 -6.69 -3.30 6.37
CA ASP A 143 -6.18 -2.06 5.78
C ASP A 143 -5.94 -0.99 6.85
N MET A 144 -6.77 -0.96 7.90
CA MET A 144 -6.59 -0.06 9.04
C MET A 144 -5.33 -0.41 9.83
N LEU A 145 -5.09 -1.70 10.10
CA LEU A 145 -3.85 -2.16 10.74
C LEU A 145 -2.62 -1.79 9.91
N HIS A 146 -2.68 -2.05 8.61
CA HIS A 146 -1.57 -1.75 7.70
C HIS A 146 -1.29 -0.25 7.63
N GLN A 147 -2.34 0.58 7.59
CA GLN A 147 -2.19 2.04 7.62
C GLN A 147 -1.62 2.52 8.95
N PHE A 148 -2.05 1.94 10.07
CA PHE A 148 -1.55 2.28 11.40
C PHE A 148 -0.04 2.04 11.52
N LEU A 149 0.44 0.88 11.07
CA LEU A 149 1.83 0.46 11.17
C LEU A 149 2.76 1.17 10.19
N TYR A 150 2.30 1.37 8.95
CA TYR A 150 3.19 1.79 7.86
C TYR A 150 2.95 3.21 7.37
N GLY A 151 1.87 3.86 7.79
CA GLY A 151 1.56 5.24 7.40
C GLY A 151 1.36 5.45 5.89
N GLU A 152 1.35 4.37 5.10
CA GLU A 152 1.08 4.42 3.67
C GLU A 152 -0.43 4.45 3.47
N GLU A 153 -0.99 5.64 3.22
CA GLU A 153 -2.34 5.74 2.67
C GLU A 153 -2.38 4.96 1.36
N ARG A 154 -3.17 3.87 1.34
CA ARG A 154 -3.46 3.16 0.10
C ARG A 154 -4.16 4.11 -0.84
N PHE A 155 -3.65 4.20 -2.06
CA PHE A 155 -4.31 4.98 -3.09
C PHE A 155 -5.65 4.32 -3.43
N ASP A 156 -6.71 5.11 -3.33
CA ASP A 156 -7.99 4.78 -3.94
C ASP A 156 -7.79 4.43 -5.42
N HIS A 157 -8.55 3.43 -5.89
CA HIS A 157 -8.49 3.05 -7.28
C HIS A 157 -9.10 4.15 -8.17
N VAL A 158 -8.26 4.83 -8.94
CA VAL A 158 -8.66 5.82 -9.93
C VAL A 158 -8.17 5.39 -11.30
N PHE A 159 -9.07 5.35 -12.28
CA PHE A 159 -8.68 5.21 -13.68
C PHE A 159 -9.53 6.10 -14.60
N LEU A 160 -8.86 7.03 -15.28
CA LEU A 160 -9.45 7.99 -16.20
C LEU A 160 -9.64 7.35 -17.58
N SER A 161 -10.65 6.48 -17.68
CA SER A 161 -10.90 5.64 -18.87
C SER A 161 -11.31 6.42 -20.14
N ASP A 162 -11.78 7.65 -19.96
CA ASP A 162 -12.22 8.58 -21.00
C ASP A 162 -11.08 9.39 -21.64
N VAL A 163 -9.90 9.40 -21.02
CA VAL A 163 -8.68 9.97 -21.61
C VAL A 163 -8.33 9.23 -22.90
N GLN A 164 -8.38 9.95 -24.02
CA GLN A 164 -8.02 9.40 -25.33
C GLN A 164 -6.51 9.24 -25.44
N TRP A 165 -6.05 8.10 -25.97
CA TRP A 165 -4.64 7.85 -26.18
C TRP A 165 -4.21 8.31 -27.58
N TYR A 166 -3.01 8.86 -27.68
CA TYR A 166 -2.36 9.17 -28.94
C TYR A 166 -0.89 8.75 -28.90
N SER A 167 -0.40 8.23 -30.02
CA SER A 167 1.00 7.94 -30.25
C SER A 167 1.76 9.20 -30.61
N GLN A 168 3.03 9.28 -30.22
CA GLN A 168 3.94 10.29 -30.75
C GLN A 168 4.20 10.16 -32.27
N PHE A 169 3.83 9.03 -32.88
CA PHE A 169 3.96 8.78 -34.31
C PHE A 169 2.66 9.06 -35.08
N ASP A 170 1.59 9.50 -34.40
CA ASP A 170 0.36 9.91 -35.08
C ASP A 170 0.59 11.21 -35.85
N THR A 171 0.14 11.24 -37.11
CA THR A 171 0.29 12.40 -37.99
C THR A 171 -0.39 13.66 -37.42
N ILE A 172 -1.44 13.49 -36.61
CA ILE A 172 -2.19 14.58 -35.97
C ILE A 172 -1.35 15.33 -34.92
N ILE A 173 -0.32 14.70 -34.34
CA ILE A 173 0.58 15.33 -33.37
C ILE A 173 1.40 16.44 -34.03
N GLY A 174 1.58 16.41 -35.35
CA GLY A 174 2.30 17.46 -36.08
C GLY A 174 3.80 17.53 -35.77
N CYS A 175 4.35 16.50 -35.13
CA CYS A 175 5.77 16.35 -34.84
C CYS A 175 6.28 15.04 -35.44
N ASN A 176 7.38 15.11 -36.18
CA ASN A 176 7.95 13.94 -36.86
C ASN A 176 9.13 13.36 -36.07
N GLY A 177 8.98 12.14 -35.57
CA GLY A 177 10.08 11.29 -35.13
C GLY A 177 10.09 10.89 -33.66
N SER A 178 11.24 10.42 -33.18
CA SER A 178 11.42 9.81 -31.86
C SER A 178 11.44 10.81 -30.69
N ALA A 179 11.45 12.12 -30.95
CA ALA A 179 11.56 13.18 -29.93
C ALA A 179 10.22 13.86 -29.59
N CYS A 180 9.09 13.30 -30.03
CA CYS A 180 7.77 13.95 -29.98
C CYS A 180 6.92 13.57 -28.76
N CYS A 181 7.43 12.76 -27.83
CA CYS A 181 6.65 12.25 -26.69
C CYS A 181 6.03 13.37 -25.83
N CYS A 182 6.77 14.45 -25.56
CA CYS A 182 6.22 15.57 -24.80
C CYS A 182 5.03 16.24 -25.50
N ILE A 183 5.12 16.40 -26.82
CA ILE A 183 4.06 17.02 -27.63
C ILE A 183 2.84 16.10 -27.68
N ALA A 184 3.05 14.78 -27.82
CA ALA A 184 1.98 13.79 -27.75
C ALA A 184 1.25 13.82 -26.39
N CYS A 185 1.98 13.85 -25.28
CA CYS A 185 1.37 13.98 -23.94
C CYS A 185 0.55 15.26 -23.79
N LYS A 186 1.08 16.40 -24.27
CA LYS A 186 0.34 17.68 -24.26
C LYS A 186 -0.89 17.64 -25.16
N TYR A 187 -0.82 16.93 -26.29
CA TYR A 187 -1.95 16.75 -27.19
C TYR A 187 -3.05 15.90 -26.56
N ILE A 188 -2.72 14.76 -25.93
CA ILE A 188 -3.67 13.93 -25.17
C ILE A 188 -4.45 14.80 -24.17
N LEU A 189 -3.72 15.60 -23.40
CA LEU A 189 -4.30 16.49 -22.41
C LEU A 189 -5.14 17.61 -23.01
N SER A 190 -4.77 18.15 -24.18
CA SER A 190 -5.58 19.19 -24.85
C SER A 190 -6.89 18.67 -25.44
N GLN A 191 -6.99 17.35 -25.67
CA GLN A 191 -8.24 16.71 -26.10
C GLN A 191 -9.18 16.38 -24.93
N TYR A 192 -8.67 16.41 -23.69
CA TYR A 192 -9.45 16.16 -22.50
C TYR A 192 -10.18 17.45 -22.07
N SER A 193 -11.51 17.37 -21.90
CA SER A 193 -12.37 18.55 -21.72
C SER A 193 -11.99 19.37 -20.48
N GLY A 194 -11.88 20.71 -20.64
CA GLY A 194 -11.64 21.64 -19.53
C GLY A 194 -10.17 21.92 -19.20
N TYR A 195 -9.25 21.49 -20.06
CA TYR A 195 -7.84 21.39 -19.72
C TYR A 195 -6.92 22.37 -20.46
N ASN A 196 -6.06 23.09 -19.73
CA ASN A 196 -4.95 23.86 -20.29
C ASN A 196 -3.69 22.97 -20.30
N ALA A 197 -3.29 22.49 -21.48
CA ALA A 197 -2.00 21.81 -21.64
C ALA A 197 -0.85 22.71 -21.14
N PRO A 198 0.13 22.19 -20.36
CA PRO A 198 1.17 23.02 -19.75
C PRO A 198 1.87 23.90 -20.81
N GLN A 199 1.62 25.21 -20.74
CA GLN A 199 2.05 26.18 -21.76
C GLN A 199 3.53 26.57 -21.61
N ASN A 200 4.09 26.53 -20.40
CA ASN A 200 5.43 27.06 -20.12
C ASN A 200 6.39 26.04 -19.49
N THR A 201 7.68 26.16 -19.80
CA THR A 201 8.76 25.33 -19.23
C THR A 201 9.02 25.59 -17.74
N ASP A 202 8.50 26.69 -17.20
CA ASP A 202 8.65 27.07 -15.79
C ASP A 202 7.84 26.17 -14.84
N ASN A 203 6.89 25.39 -15.38
CA ASN A 203 6.09 24.41 -14.63
C ASN A 203 6.72 23.02 -14.55
N ASN A 204 7.93 22.86 -15.11
CA ASN A 204 8.72 21.63 -15.06
C ASN A 204 9.40 21.54 -13.69
N VAL A 205 8.75 20.88 -12.74
CA VAL A 205 9.35 20.73 -11.41
C VAL A 205 9.95 19.34 -11.26
N ALA A 206 11.28 19.31 -11.25
CA ALA A 206 12.05 18.10 -11.05
C ALA A 206 11.76 17.49 -9.68
N VAL A 207 11.32 16.24 -9.66
CA VAL A 207 11.20 15.43 -8.44
C VAL A 207 12.47 14.62 -8.19
N LEU A 208 13.23 14.33 -9.24
CA LEU A 208 14.59 13.78 -9.16
C LEU A 208 15.56 14.63 -9.99
N LYS A 209 16.81 14.69 -9.56
CA LYS A 209 17.92 15.29 -10.32
C LYS A 209 19.13 14.36 -10.29
N PHE A 210 20.02 14.48 -11.28
CA PHE A 210 21.32 13.84 -11.17
C PHE A 210 22.22 14.56 -10.17
N GLU A 211 22.95 13.79 -9.37
CA GLU A 211 24.22 14.22 -8.80
C GLU A 211 25.34 13.99 -9.83
N ASN A 212 26.45 14.73 -9.70
CA ASN A 212 27.75 14.61 -10.40
C ASN A 212 27.84 13.60 -11.56
N ASP A 213 28.22 14.09 -12.74
CA ASP A 213 28.52 13.29 -13.94
C ASP A 213 27.39 12.36 -14.43
N TYR A 214 26.12 12.64 -14.07
CA TYR A 214 24.93 11.89 -14.51
C TYR A 214 24.89 10.43 -14.02
N THR A 215 25.49 10.15 -12.86
CA THR A 215 25.68 8.78 -12.38
C THR A 215 24.58 8.30 -11.43
N GLN A 216 23.97 9.20 -10.65
CA GLN A 216 22.96 8.85 -9.65
C GLN A 216 21.80 9.85 -9.66
N LEU A 217 20.56 9.34 -9.72
CA LEU A 217 19.35 10.14 -9.48
C LEU A 217 19.09 10.25 -7.98
N LEU A 218 18.80 11.45 -7.51
CA LEU A 218 18.44 11.72 -6.12
C LEU A 218 17.13 12.51 -6.04
N PRO A 219 16.29 12.22 -5.03
CA PRO A 219 15.07 12.99 -4.78
C PRO A 219 15.39 14.43 -4.44
N THR A 220 14.55 15.33 -4.94
CA THR A 220 14.63 16.75 -4.57
C THR A 220 13.76 17.02 -3.34
N VAL A 221 14.01 18.15 -2.67
CA VAL A 221 13.16 18.66 -1.57
C VAL A 221 11.69 18.89 -1.99
N LYS A 222 11.38 18.80 -3.30
CA LYS A 222 10.03 19.01 -3.83
C LYS A 222 9.23 17.71 -4.00
N PHE A 223 9.83 16.53 -3.79
CA PHE A 223 9.18 15.23 -4.00
C PHE A 223 7.81 15.14 -3.33
N THR A 224 7.74 15.31 -2.01
CA THR A 224 6.49 15.17 -1.23
C THR A 224 5.39 16.11 -1.74
N SER A 225 5.69 17.40 -1.92
CA SER A 225 4.72 18.38 -2.44
C SER A 225 4.21 18.06 -3.85
N LYS A 226 4.98 17.29 -4.63
CA LYS A 226 4.66 16.94 -6.01
C LYS A 226 3.96 15.60 -6.14
N LEU A 227 4.28 14.67 -5.26
CA LEU A 227 3.47 13.48 -5.04
C LEU A 227 2.05 13.89 -4.64
N ALA A 228 1.91 14.78 -3.65
CA ALA A 228 0.61 15.29 -3.21
C ALA A 228 -0.19 15.94 -4.36
N TYR A 229 0.47 16.76 -5.18
CA TYR A 229 -0.16 17.34 -6.37
C TYR A 229 -0.65 16.28 -7.36
N LEU A 230 0.18 15.26 -7.65
CA LEU A 230 -0.19 14.20 -8.59
C LEU A 230 -1.43 13.43 -8.10
N VAL A 231 -1.44 13.04 -6.82
CA VAL A 231 -2.58 12.37 -6.18
C VAL A 231 -3.83 13.25 -6.23
N GLU A 232 -3.71 14.53 -5.85
CA GLU A 232 -4.82 15.49 -5.90
C GLU A 232 -5.42 15.62 -7.31
N GLN A 233 -4.58 15.75 -8.35
CA GLN A 233 -5.06 15.86 -9.72
C GLN A 233 -5.82 14.62 -10.18
N LEU A 234 -5.32 13.43 -9.86
CA LEU A 234 -5.99 12.18 -10.22
C LEU A 234 -7.34 12.05 -9.51
N ASN A 235 -7.41 12.39 -8.22
CA ASN A 235 -8.67 12.45 -7.47
C ASN A 235 -9.68 13.45 -8.06
N GLN A 236 -9.20 14.55 -8.66
CA GLN A 236 -10.04 15.52 -9.36
C GLN A 236 -10.40 15.11 -10.80
N GLY A 237 -9.99 13.92 -11.25
CA GLY A 237 -10.27 13.43 -12.60
C GLY A 237 -9.34 13.99 -13.68
N ASN A 238 -8.18 14.55 -13.31
CA ASN A 238 -7.26 15.23 -14.22
C ASN A 238 -6.02 14.36 -14.51
N PRO A 239 -5.74 14.00 -15.78
CA PRO A 239 -4.50 13.33 -16.13
C PRO A 239 -3.30 14.28 -16.03
N VAL A 240 -2.09 13.74 -15.83
CA VAL A 240 -0.88 14.55 -15.58
C VAL A 240 0.28 14.12 -16.49
N VAL A 241 0.99 15.08 -17.10
CA VAL A 241 2.25 14.77 -17.82
C VAL A 241 3.38 14.58 -16.84
N VAL A 242 4.13 13.49 -17.02
CA VAL A 242 5.38 13.25 -16.28
C VAL A 242 6.53 13.00 -17.24
N GLY A 243 7.71 13.45 -16.84
CA GLY A 243 8.96 13.10 -17.52
C GLY A 243 9.66 11.97 -16.79
N VAL A 244 10.14 10.98 -17.52
CA VAL A 244 10.84 9.81 -16.96
C VAL A 244 12.26 9.68 -17.49
N HIS A 245 13.12 9.11 -16.65
CA HIS A 245 14.44 8.62 -17.02
C HIS A 245 14.41 7.14 -17.36
N TYR A 246 15.35 6.70 -18.20
CA TYR A 246 15.72 5.30 -18.38
C TYR A 246 17.20 5.22 -18.81
N ALA A 247 17.86 4.10 -18.51
CA ALA A 247 19.28 3.94 -18.78
C ALA A 247 19.61 4.02 -20.28
N ARG A 248 20.58 4.87 -20.64
CA ARG A 248 21.13 5.08 -21.98
C ARG A 248 22.54 5.64 -21.90
N THR A 249 23.34 5.42 -22.95
CA THR A 249 24.76 5.82 -23.01
C THR A 249 24.98 7.29 -23.37
N ASP A 250 24.03 7.93 -24.06
CA ASP A 250 24.06 9.36 -24.41
C ASP A 250 23.50 10.23 -23.28
N PRO A 251 24.02 11.44 -23.01
CA PRO A 251 23.45 12.32 -21.98
C PRO A 251 22.02 12.78 -22.34
N PRO A 252 21.14 12.98 -21.35
CA PRO A 252 19.79 13.50 -21.58
C PRO A 252 19.82 14.96 -22.06
N TYR A 253 18.90 15.31 -22.96
CA TYR A 253 18.84 16.63 -23.62
C TYR A 253 17.90 17.64 -22.93
N ASN A 254 17.09 17.22 -21.96
CA ASN A 254 16.11 18.08 -21.31
C ASN A 254 16.73 19.01 -20.26
N ALA A 255 16.08 20.14 -19.97
CA ALA A 255 16.59 21.18 -19.08
C ALA A 255 16.85 20.74 -17.63
N ASN A 256 16.14 19.72 -17.15
CA ASN A 256 16.41 19.10 -15.84
C ASN A 256 17.58 18.11 -15.87
N SER A 257 18.22 17.95 -17.03
CA SER A 257 19.30 17.02 -17.30
C SER A 257 19.01 15.57 -16.90
N ALA A 258 17.74 15.18 -16.78
CA ALA A 258 17.35 13.87 -16.28
C ALA A 258 16.26 13.22 -17.15
N THR A 259 15.23 13.97 -17.55
CA THR A 259 14.14 13.42 -18.37
C THR A 259 14.65 12.98 -19.73
N ARG A 260 14.22 11.80 -20.18
CA ARG A 260 14.47 11.28 -21.53
C ARG A 260 13.21 11.00 -22.32
N HIS A 261 12.09 10.80 -21.64
CA HIS A 261 10.81 10.44 -22.23
C HIS A 261 9.67 11.06 -21.44
N PHE A 262 8.50 11.17 -22.05
CA PHE A 262 7.30 11.68 -21.39
C PHE A 262 6.19 10.66 -21.47
N LEU A 263 5.42 10.58 -20.39
CA LEU A 263 4.25 9.72 -20.24
C LEU A 263 3.06 10.58 -19.77
N VAL A 264 1.87 10.01 -19.80
CA VAL A 264 0.68 10.58 -19.16
C VAL A 264 0.24 9.65 -18.04
N ILE A 265 0.17 10.15 -16.81
CA ILE A 265 -0.44 9.42 -15.70
C ILE A 265 -1.95 9.59 -15.81
N VAL A 266 -2.67 8.47 -15.78
CA VAL A 266 -4.11 8.38 -16.04
C VAL A 266 -4.85 7.63 -14.93
N GLY A 267 -4.16 7.32 -13.84
CA GLY A 267 -4.75 6.60 -12.74
C GLY A 267 -3.75 6.28 -11.65
N MET A 268 -4.27 5.78 -10.55
CA MET A 268 -3.52 5.29 -9.41
C MET A 268 -4.31 4.19 -8.72
N GLY A 269 -3.64 3.45 -7.85
CA GLY A 269 -4.27 2.47 -6.99
C GLY A 269 -3.24 1.73 -6.16
N TYR A 270 -3.69 0.73 -5.44
CA TYR A 270 -2.84 -0.16 -4.67
C TYR A 270 -2.77 -1.54 -5.33
N ASP A 271 -1.57 -2.11 -5.43
CA ASP A 271 -1.35 -3.46 -5.96
C ASP A 271 -1.30 -4.44 -4.79
N GLU A 272 -2.39 -5.19 -4.59
CA GLU A 272 -2.49 -6.16 -3.48
C GLU A 272 -1.41 -7.25 -3.52
N THR A 273 -0.88 -7.59 -4.70
CA THR A 273 0.16 -8.63 -4.81
C THR A 273 1.52 -8.10 -4.42
N ASN A 274 1.85 -6.86 -4.83
CA ASN A 274 3.13 -6.23 -4.53
C ASN A 274 3.08 -5.34 -3.28
N ARG A 275 1.90 -5.21 -2.65
CA ARG A 275 1.62 -4.40 -1.47
C ARG A 275 2.06 -2.95 -1.59
N GLN A 276 1.93 -2.40 -2.80
CA GLN A 276 2.54 -1.13 -3.11
C GLN A 276 1.61 -0.24 -3.91
N ASN A 277 1.58 1.04 -3.53
CA ASN A 277 0.92 2.09 -4.28
C ASN A 277 1.54 2.22 -5.68
N TYR A 278 0.69 2.37 -6.69
CA TYR A 278 1.12 2.55 -8.07
C TYR A 278 0.36 3.67 -8.79
N PHE A 279 1.01 4.18 -9.84
CA PHE A 279 0.43 5.06 -10.84
C PHE A 279 0.30 4.32 -12.16
N ARG A 280 -0.88 4.38 -12.79
CA ARG A 280 -1.11 3.87 -14.13
C ARG A 280 -0.77 4.93 -15.17
N TYR A 281 -0.08 4.52 -16.23
CA TYR A 281 0.35 5.46 -17.28
C TYR A 281 0.00 5.00 -18.70
N TYR A 282 -0.06 5.99 -19.59
CA TYR A 282 -0.09 5.80 -21.03
C TYR A 282 1.30 6.00 -21.62
N GLU A 283 1.75 5.01 -22.40
CA GLU A 283 3.00 5.02 -23.16
C GLU A 283 2.74 5.61 -24.54
N VAL A 284 3.29 6.78 -24.82
CA VAL A 284 3.11 7.48 -26.11
C VAL A 284 4.20 7.13 -27.14
N GLY A 285 5.31 6.55 -26.69
CA GLY A 285 6.49 6.19 -27.48
C GLY A 285 6.37 4.88 -28.26
N THR A 286 5.17 4.49 -28.65
CA THR A 286 4.88 3.26 -29.40
C THR A 286 4.01 3.55 -30.62
N ASN A 287 4.12 2.75 -31.68
CA ASN A 287 3.32 2.91 -32.90
C ASN A 287 1.80 2.80 -32.61
N PRO A 288 0.93 3.56 -33.30
CA PRO A 288 -0.53 3.55 -33.10
C PRO A 288 -1.16 2.15 -33.15
N GLN A 289 -0.63 1.25 -33.99
CA GLN A 289 -1.14 -0.13 -34.07
C GLN A 289 -0.98 -0.94 -32.76
N TYR A 290 -0.19 -0.44 -31.81
CA TYR A 290 0.05 -1.04 -30.50
C TYR A 290 -0.63 -0.25 -29.36
N GLU A 291 -1.69 0.51 -29.64
CA GLU A 291 -2.44 1.25 -28.61
C GLU A 291 -2.81 0.35 -27.42
N LEU A 292 -3.60 -0.70 -27.65
CA LEU A 292 -4.09 -1.56 -26.56
C LEU A 292 -3.00 -2.45 -26.00
N SER A 293 -2.14 -2.98 -26.87
CA SER A 293 -1.11 -3.91 -26.43
C SER A 293 -0.01 -3.20 -25.66
N ARG A 294 0.38 -1.96 -26.00
CA ARG A 294 1.52 -1.24 -25.41
C ARG A 294 1.17 0.10 -24.79
N GLY A 295 0.40 0.93 -25.50
CA GLY A 295 0.11 2.31 -25.13
C GLY A 295 -0.74 2.43 -23.86
N LYS A 296 -1.88 1.72 -23.82
CA LYS A 296 -2.90 1.78 -22.76
C LYS A 296 -2.94 0.54 -21.87
N ASN A 297 -1.96 -0.35 -22.02
CA ASN A 297 -1.96 -1.63 -21.32
C ASN A 297 -2.11 -1.44 -19.80
N GLU A 298 -2.92 -2.26 -19.14
CA GLU A 298 -3.19 -2.19 -17.70
C GLU A 298 -1.95 -2.47 -16.84
N LEU A 299 -0.96 -3.16 -17.42
CA LEU A 299 0.32 -3.43 -16.78
C LEU A 299 1.31 -2.25 -16.84
N ASN A 300 0.94 -1.13 -17.49
CA ASN A 300 1.72 0.10 -17.43
C ASN A 300 1.57 0.75 -16.04
N LYS A 301 2.35 0.25 -15.07
CA LYS A 301 2.39 0.73 -13.68
C LYS A 301 3.78 1.29 -13.32
N LEU A 302 3.81 2.37 -12.55
CA LEU A 302 5.00 2.87 -11.84
C LEU A 302 4.68 2.87 -10.35
N TYR A 303 5.50 2.23 -9.54
CA TYR A 303 5.28 2.05 -8.11
C TYR A 303 5.92 3.17 -7.30
N LEU A 304 5.25 3.58 -6.23
CA LEU A 304 5.75 4.54 -5.26
C LEU A 304 6.64 3.82 -4.24
N ASP A 305 7.89 4.25 -4.17
CA ASP A 305 8.79 3.95 -3.08
C ASP A 305 8.84 5.18 -2.17
N GLN A 306 8.12 5.13 -1.05
CA GLN A 306 7.95 6.25 -0.14
C GLN A 306 9.22 6.53 0.68
N GLU A 307 9.94 5.47 1.05
CA GLU A 307 11.20 5.52 1.80
C GLU A 307 12.29 6.23 0.99
N ASN A 308 12.58 5.73 -0.20
CA ASN A 308 13.63 6.27 -1.06
C ASN A 308 13.16 7.48 -1.88
N LYS A 309 11.86 7.78 -1.86
CA LYS A 309 11.23 8.89 -2.58
C LYS A 309 11.42 8.76 -4.10
N PHE A 310 11.12 7.58 -4.62
CA PHE A 310 11.11 7.30 -6.06
C PHE A 310 9.71 6.90 -6.53
N ILE A 311 9.45 7.12 -7.82
CA ILE A 311 8.30 6.53 -8.50
C ILE A 311 8.83 5.87 -9.76
N SER A 312 8.77 4.54 -9.84
CA SER A 312 9.46 3.80 -10.89
C SER A 312 8.87 2.42 -11.18
N GLY A 313 9.20 1.87 -12.34
CA GLY A 313 8.73 0.56 -12.75
C GLY A 313 9.25 0.13 -14.10
N TYR A 314 9.21 -1.18 -14.36
CA TYR A 314 9.51 -1.72 -15.67
C TYR A 314 8.34 -1.46 -16.62
N ARG A 315 8.66 -1.07 -17.85
CA ARG A 315 7.70 -1.07 -18.93
C ARG A 315 7.28 -2.51 -19.23
N PHE A 316 6.00 -2.81 -19.32
CA PHE A 316 5.59 -4.23 -19.27
C PHE A 316 6.05 -5.06 -20.48
N TYR A 317 6.34 -4.44 -21.64
CA TYR A 317 6.67 -5.16 -22.88
C TYR A 317 8.16 -5.21 -23.23
N ASP A 318 9.04 -4.62 -22.42
CA ASP A 318 10.49 -4.79 -22.55
C ASP A 318 11.19 -4.48 -21.21
N ASN A 319 12.51 -4.69 -21.13
CA ASN A 319 13.25 -4.49 -19.89
C ASN A 319 13.62 -3.01 -19.62
N ARG A 320 12.84 -2.05 -20.12
CA ARG A 320 13.11 -0.64 -19.87
C ARG A 320 12.55 -0.24 -18.51
N TYR A 321 13.43 0.19 -17.61
CA TYR A 321 13.04 0.73 -16.31
C TYR A 321 12.84 2.24 -16.40
N TYR A 322 11.64 2.70 -16.02
CA TYR A 322 11.30 4.10 -15.95
C TYR A 322 11.33 4.61 -14.52
N THR A 323 11.85 5.82 -14.35
CA THR A 323 11.83 6.55 -13.08
C THR A 323 11.33 7.97 -13.32
N ILE A 324 10.30 8.41 -12.59
CA ILE A 324 9.78 9.78 -12.73
C ILE A 324 10.82 10.79 -12.27
N THR A 325 11.13 11.74 -13.15
CA THR A 325 12.11 12.82 -12.89
C THR A 325 11.48 14.19 -12.82
N GLU A 326 10.30 14.38 -13.44
CA GLU A 326 9.54 15.62 -13.34
C GLU A 326 8.03 15.35 -13.37
N ILE A 327 7.28 16.13 -12.59
CA ILE A 327 5.81 16.18 -12.63
C ILE A 327 5.42 17.56 -13.13
N ARG A 328 4.71 17.63 -14.25
CA ARG A 328 4.32 18.88 -14.90
C ARG A 328 2.91 19.26 -14.48
N LYS A 329 2.80 20.46 -13.92
CA LYS A 329 1.50 20.99 -13.50
C LYS A 329 0.62 21.33 -14.70
N ASN A 330 -0.66 21.13 -14.48
CA ASN A 330 -1.80 21.44 -15.33
C ASN A 330 -2.13 22.92 -15.10
N GLU A 331 -1.67 23.85 -15.96
CA GLU A 331 -1.89 25.30 -15.82
C GLU A 331 -2.02 26.00 -17.18
#